data_AF-A0A7J6PVD3-F1
#
_entry.id   AF-A0A7J6PVD3-F1
#
_cell.length_a   1.000
_cell.length_b   1.000
_cell.length_c   1.000
_cell.angle_alpha   90.00
_cell.angle_beta   90.00
_cell.angle_gamma   90.00
#
_symmetry.space_group_name_H-M   'P 1'
#
loop_
_entity.id
_entity.type
_entity.pdbx_description
1 polymer ?
#
loop_
_entity_poly.entity_id
_entity_poly.type
_entity_poly.pdbx_seq_one_letter_code
_entity_poly.pdbx_strand_id
1 'polypeptide(L)'
;QQGVVGAVFALVKSFIGIGVLSLPFAMMKGGYVGGPVGLAIIAIIAHHCMQLLLETSRLVAVAQESSAGGKTTAPQRLSFGMLGKYVIGRWGKVVVDYSLLASQMGFCVAYIIFIAANLSDVIKHETGSGFVSQRAVAVCELDGALGGGLNFGACREKRWSIFLGF
;
A
#
# COMPACT_ATOMS: atom_id res chain seq x y z
N GLN A 1 -4.38 -29.86 2.25
CA GLN A 1 -5.18 -29.22 1.19
C GLN A 1 -5.76 -27.93 1.75
N GLN A 2 -5.02 -26.81 1.69
CA GLN A 2 -5.56 -25.50 2.09
C GLN A 2 -6.51 -25.06 0.97
N GLY A 3 -7.81 -25.24 1.17
CA GLY A 3 -8.82 -24.91 0.16
C GLY A 3 -8.86 -23.41 -0.12
N VAL A 4 -9.34 -23.03 -1.31
CA VAL A 4 -9.58 -21.64 -1.75
C VAL A 4 -10.29 -20.81 -0.66
N VAL A 5 -11.19 -21.45 0.09
CA VAL A 5 -11.92 -20.86 1.23
C VAL A 5 -10.98 -20.29 2.30
N GLY A 6 -9.87 -20.98 2.62
CA GLY A 6 -8.91 -20.53 3.63
C GLY A 6 -8.15 -19.27 3.18
N ALA A 7 -7.79 -19.20 1.90
CA ALA A 7 -7.15 -18.01 1.32
C ALA A 7 -8.11 -16.82 1.32
N VAL A 8 -9.36 -17.01 0.89
CA VAL A 8 -10.37 -15.96 0.90
C VAL A 8 -10.63 -15.45 2.32
N PHE A 9 -10.73 -16.34 3.30
CA PHE A 9 -10.95 -15.95 4.70
C PHE A 9 -9.78 -15.13 5.26
N ALA A 10 -8.54 -15.51 4.96
CA ALA A 10 -7.35 -14.76 5.36
C ALA A 10 -7.31 -13.35 4.74
N LEU A 11 -7.66 -13.23 3.46
CA LEU A 11 -7.74 -11.94 2.78
C LEU A 11 -8.83 -11.05 3.38
N VAL A 12 -10.04 -11.59 3.57
CA VAL A 12 -11.17 -10.86 4.17
C VAL A 12 -10.82 -10.36 5.57
N LYS A 13 -10.24 -11.22 6.42
CA LYS A 13 -9.80 -10.83 7.77
C LYS A 13 -8.80 -9.69 7.75
N SER A 14 -7.87 -9.70 6.79
CA SER A 14 -6.83 -8.67 6.66
C SER A 14 -7.40 -7.33 6.23
N PHE A 15 -8.36 -7.32 5.29
CA PHE A 15 -9.02 -6.10 4.84
C PHE A 15 -9.93 -5.49 5.91
N ILE A 16 -10.66 -6.32 6.67
CA ILE A 16 -11.54 -5.84 7.74
C ILE A 16 -10.73 -5.08 8.81
N GLY A 17 -9.54 -5.57 9.17
CA GLY A 17 -8.71 -4.93 10.20
C GLY A 17 -8.34 -3.48 9.87
N ILE A 18 -7.85 -3.22 8.67
CA ILE A 18 -7.40 -1.88 8.25
C ILE A 18 -8.59 -1.00 7.84
N GLY A 19 -9.61 -1.59 7.22
CA GLY A 19 -10.81 -0.89 6.75
C GLY A 19 -11.65 -0.32 7.90
N VAL A 20 -11.85 -1.08 8.98
CA VAL A 20 -12.68 -0.65 10.11
C VAL A 20 -12.07 0.54 10.87
N LEU A 21 -10.73 0.63 10.94
CA LEU A 21 -10.04 1.76 11.58
C LEU A 21 -10.12 3.05 10.75
N SER A 22 -10.14 2.93 9.42
CA SER A 22 -10.11 4.07 8.50
C SER A 22 -11.50 4.59 8.14
N LEU A 23 -12.52 3.72 8.09
CA LEU A 23 -13.90 4.08 7.80
C LEU A 23 -14.48 5.21 8.68
N PRO A 24 -14.38 5.19 10.02
CA PRO A 24 -15.02 6.19 10.87
C PRO A 24 -14.44 7.58 10.64
N PHE A 25 -13.14 7.68 10.40
CA PHE A 25 -12.48 8.94 10.09
C PHE A 25 -12.90 9.49 8.72
N ALA A 26 -13.09 8.61 7.73
CA ALA A 26 -13.59 8.98 6.42
C ALA A 26 -15.05 9.51 6.49
N MET A 27 -15.92 8.90 7.29
CA MET A 27 -17.30 9.38 7.45
C MET A 27 -17.38 10.70 8.22
N MET A 28 -16.55 10.87 9.25
CA MET A 28 -16.52 12.11 10.05
C MET A 28 -16.06 13.32 9.23
N LYS A 29 -15.17 13.12 8.26
CA LYS A 29 -14.69 14.19 7.37
C LYS A 29 -15.50 14.34 6.07
N GLY A 30 -16.06 13.26 5.54
CA GLY A 30 -16.82 13.27 4.28
C GLY A 30 -18.31 13.57 4.43
N GLY A 31 -18.82 13.62 5.66
CA GLY A 31 -20.26 13.75 5.93
C GLY A 31 -21.05 12.49 5.58
N TYR A 32 -22.35 12.50 5.93
CA TYR A 32 -23.22 11.32 5.80
C TYR A 32 -23.33 10.79 4.36
N VAL A 33 -23.34 11.68 3.37
CA VAL A 33 -23.47 11.32 1.94
C VAL A 33 -22.11 11.26 1.24
N GLY A 34 -21.18 12.17 1.55
CA GLY A 34 -19.88 12.22 0.88
C GLY A 34 -18.95 11.06 1.25
N GLY A 35 -19.03 10.55 2.48
CA GLY A 35 -18.29 9.36 2.92
C GLY A 35 -18.53 8.11 2.06
N PRO A 36 -19.78 7.61 1.95
CA PRO A 36 -20.08 6.42 1.15
C PRO A 36 -19.87 6.63 -0.35
N VAL A 37 -20.17 7.83 -0.88
CA VAL A 37 -19.94 8.14 -2.30
C VAL A 37 -18.44 8.12 -2.63
N GLY A 38 -17.59 8.72 -1.79
CA GLY A 38 -16.15 8.69 -1.98
C GLY A 38 -15.58 7.27 -1.91
N LEU A 39 -16.04 6.47 -0.95
CA LEU A 39 -15.63 5.06 -0.83
C LEU A 39 -16.06 4.24 -2.07
N ALA A 40 -17.26 4.49 -2.60
CA ALA A 40 -17.75 3.83 -3.81
C ALA A 40 -16.89 4.17 -5.05
N ILE A 41 -16.52 5.44 -5.22
CA ILE A 41 -15.66 5.88 -6.35
C ILE A 41 -14.30 5.19 -6.26
N ILE A 42 -13.65 5.21 -5.09
CA ILE A 42 -12.35 4.56 -4.89
C ILE A 42 -12.45 3.05 -5.13
N ALA A 43 -13.54 2.40 -4.68
CA ALA A 43 -13.77 0.98 -4.91
C ALA A 43 -13.90 0.64 -6.40
N ILE A 44 -14.60 1.46 -7.19
CA ILE A 44 -14.74 1.28 -8.65
C ILE A 44 -13.37 1.41 -9.33
N ILE A 45 -12.59 2.44 -8.99
CA ILE A 45 -11.24 2.65 -9.55
C ILE A 45 -10.32 1.47 -9.18
N ALA A 46 -10.32 1.05 -7.91
CA ALA A 46 -9.51 -0.07 -7.45
C ALA A 46 -9.89 -1.38 -8.13
N HIS A 47 -11.19 -1.63 -8.32
CA HIS A 47 -11.68 -2.78 -9.07
C HIS A 47 -11.19 -2.74 -10.52
N HIS A 48 -11.29 -1.60 -11.19
CA HIS A 48 -10.84 -1.44 -12.57
C HIS A 48 -9.33 -1.70 -12.71
N CYS A 49 -8.53 -1.15 -11.79
CA CYS A 49 -7.08 -1.41 -11.72
C CYS A 49 -6.79 -2.90 -11.52
N MET A 50 -7.50 -3.57 -10.61
CA MET A 50 -7.32 -5.00 -10.36
C MET A 50 -7.63 -5.84 -11.61
N GLN A 51 -8.67 -5.50 -12.37
CA GLN A 51 -8.98 -6.21 -13.62
C GLN A 51 -7.85 -6.09 -14.66
N LEU A 52 -7.34 -4.88 -14.89
CA LEU A 52 -6.21 -4.65 -15.80
C LEU A 52 -4.96 -5.45 -15.39
N LEU A 53 -4.66 -5.48 -14.08
CA LEU A 53 -3.53 -6.25 -13.54
C LEU A 53 -3.74 -7.76 -13.71
N LEU A 54 -4.96 -8.26 -13.52
CA LEU A 54 -5.27 -9.67 -13.72
C LEU A 54 -5.20 -10.08 -15.19
N GLU A 55 -5.71 -9.24 -16.09
CA GLU A 55 -5.65 -9.48 -17.54
C GLU A 55 -4.21 -9.56 -18.03
N THR A 56 -3.38 -8.58 -17.67
CA THR A 56 -1.95 -8.58 -18.00
C THR A 56 -1.23 -9.80 -17.40
N SER A 57 -1.49 -10.14 -16.13
CA SER A 57 -0.92 -11.34 -15.49
C SER A 57 -1.27 -12.62 -16.26
N ARG A 58 -2.52 -12.75 -16.72
CA ARG A 58 -3.00 -13.90 -17.50
C ARG A 58 -2.31 -13.98 -18.87
N LEU A 59 -2.18 -12.86 -19.56
CA LEU A 59 -1.49 -12.79 -20.86
C LEU A 59 -0.02 -13.21 -20.73
N VAL A 60 0.67 -12.74 -19.69
CA VAL A 60 2.08 -13.11 -19.45
C VAL A 60 2.22 -14.57 -19.04
N ALA A 61 1.28 -15.12 -18.26
CA ALA A 61 1.28 -16.55 -17.93
C ALA A 61 1.24 -17.42 -19.21
N VAL A 62 0.33 -17.11 -20.13
CA VAL A 62 0.18 -17.86 -21.41
C VAL A 62 1.40 -17.67 -22.33
N ALA A 63 1.96 -16.46 -22.40
CA ALA A 63 3.16 -16.19 -23.22
C ALA A 63 4.41 -16.93 -22.69
N GLN A 64 4.52 -17.09 -21.36
CA GLN A 64 5.61 -17.83 -20.74
C GLN A 64 5.48 -19.34 -21.00
N GLU A 65 4.26 -19.89 -20.98
CA GLU A 65 4.01 -21.29 -21.32
C GLU A 65 4.41 -21.62 -22.77
N SER A 66 4.14 -20.69 -23.69
CA SER A 66 4.49 -20.84 -25.11
C SER A 66 6.01 -20.85 -25.37
N SER A 67 6.79 -20.16 -24.53
CA SER A 67 8.26 -20.09 -24.65
C SER A 67 8.98 -21.22 -23.89
N ALA A 68 8.30 -21.89 -22.95
CA ALA A 68 8.88 -22.90 -22.08
C ALA A 68 8.92 -24.32 -22.66
N GLY A 69 8.48 -24.52 -23.92
CA GLY A 69 8.85 -25.68 -24.76
C GLY A 69 8.88 -27.06 -24.08
N GLY A 70 7.93 -27.38 -23.21
CA GLY A 70 7.82 -28.69 -22.57
C GLY A 70 8.72 -28.97 -21.37
N LYS A 71 9.43 -27.98 -20.80
CA LYS A 71 10.12 -28.16 -19.50
C LYS A 71 9.14 -27.89 -18.36
N THR A 72 8.64 -28.98 -17.78
CA THR A 72 7.82 -29.07 -16.57
C THR A 72 8.55 -28.56 -15.33
N THR A 73 8.87 -27.27 -15.31
CA THR A 73 9.32 -26.59 -14.09
C THR A 73 8.10 -26.02 -13.40
N ALA A 74 7.91 -26.41 -12.13
CA ALA A 74 6.86 -26.03 -11.18
C ALA A 74 6.29 -24.60 -11.41
N PRO A 75 4.99 -24.36 -11.10
CA PRO A 75 4.31 -23.09 -11.35
C PRO A 75 5.16 -21.93 -10.86
N GLN A 76 5.82 -21.25 -11.80
CA GLN A 76 6.74 -20.19 -11.47
C GLN A 76 5.88 -19.04 -10.96
N ARG A 77 6.01 -18.72 -9.68
CA ARG A 77 5.32 -17.58 -9.06
C ARG A 77 5.71 -16.32 -9.82
N LEU A 78 4.81 -15.85 -10.68
CA LEU A 78 5.01 -14.63 -11.44
C LEU A 78 4.99 -13.45 -10.46
N SER A 79 6.16 -12.86 -10.20
CA SER A 79 6.27 -11.69 -9.32
C SER A 79 5.78 -10.44 -10.05
N PHE A 80 5.12 -9.51 -9.34
CA PHE A 80 4.62 -8.25 -9.90
C PHE A 80 5.71 -7.44 -10.61
N GLY A 81 6.95 -7.43 -10.10
CA GLY A 81 8.07 -6.78 -10.79
C GLY A 81 8.45 -7.45 -12.11
N MET A 82 8.25 -8.77 -12.25
CA MET A 82 8.46 -9.48 -13.52
C MET A 82 7.32 -9.21 -14.50
N LEU A 83 6.09 -9.06 -14.00
CA LEU A 83 4.96 -8.61 -14.80
C LEU A 83 5.22 -7.21 -15.38
N GLY A 84 5.66 -6.26 -14.55
CA GLY A 84 6.07 -4.92 -14.98
C GLY A 84 7.24 -4.96 -15.99
N LYS A 85 8.17 -5.91 -15.83
CA LYS A 85 9.26 -6.13 -16.79
C LYS A 85 8.75 -6.53 -18.17
N TYR A 86 7.70 -7.34 -18.23
CA TYR A 86 7.17 -7.86 -19.48
C TYR A 86 6.35 -6.80 -20.23
N VAL A 87 5.61 -5.96 -19.51
CA VAL A 87 4.73 -4.93 -20.11
C VAL A 87 5.52 -3.69 -20.57
N ILE A 88 6.41 -3.15 -19.73
CA ILE A 88 7.14 -1.89 -20.00
C ILE A 88 8.64 -2.11 -20.27
N GLY A 89 9.15 -3.32 -20.06
CA GLY A 89 10.59 -3.60 -20.15
C GLY A 89 11.33 -3.37 -18.83
N ARG A 90 12.65 -3.22 -18.90
CA ARG A 90 13.54 -3.18 -17.72
C ARG A 90 13.20 -2.08 -16.72
N TRP A 91 12.72 -0.93 -17.19
CA TRP A 91 12.28 0.20 -16.37
C TRP A 91 10.99 -0.09 -15.59
N GLY A 92 10.06 -0.83 -16.19
CA GLY A 92 8.78 -1.18 -15.55
C GLY A 92 8.97 -2.02 -14.30
N LYS A 93 9.95 -2.96 -14.33
CA LYS A 93 10.34 -3.73 -13.15
C LYS A 93 10.78 -2.83 -12.00
N VAL A 94 11.68 -1.89 -12.30
CA VAL A 94 12.27 -1.00 -11.31
C VAL A 94 11.17 -0.14 -10.67
N VAL A 95 10.31 0.48 -11.49
CA VAL A 95 9.21 1.32 -11.00
C VAL A 95 8.24 0.54 -10.11
N VAL A 96 7.82 -0.66 -10.53
CA VAL A 96 6.90 -1.50 -9.74
C VAL A 96 7.54 -1.95 -8.43
N ASP A 97 8.79 -2.43 -8.46
CA ASP A 97 9.49 -2.87 -7.25
C ASP A 97 9.68 -1.70 -6.26
N TYR A 98 10.04 -0.50 -6.74
CA TYR A 98 10.14 0.69 -5.89
C TYR A 98 8.79 1.12 -5.32
N SER A 99 7.71 1.11 -6.12
CA SER A 99 6.36 1.48 -5.65
C SER A 99 5.86 0.54 -4.54
N LEU A 100 6.15 -0.76 -4.64
CA LEU A 100 5.77 -1.76 -3.64
C LEU A 100 6.56 -1.57 -2.34
N LEU A 101 7.88 -1.31 -2.43
CA LEU A 101 8.72 -1.04 -1.26
C LEU A 101 8.31 0.25 -0.55
N ALA A 102 8.04 1.32 -1.30
CA ALA A 102 7.56 2.58 -0.74
C ALA A 102 6.24 2.40 0.03
N SER A 103 5.30 1.64 -0.54
CA SER A 103 4.04 1.30 0.12
C SER A 103 4.27 0.54 1.43
N GLN A 104 5.17 -0.45 1.43
CA GLN A 104 5.47 -1.25 2.61
C GLN A 104 6.08 -0.41 3.75
N MET A 105 6.97 0.52 3.41
CA MET A 105 7.54 1.46 4.37
C MET A 105 6.47 2.38 4.96
N GLY A 106 5.54 2.87 4.12
CA GLY A 106 4.38 3.64 4.57
C GLY A 106 3.51 2.87 5.58
N PHE A 107 3.21 1.59 5.30
CA PHE A 107 2.46 0.74 6.23
C PHE A 107 3.20 0.51 7.56
N CYS A 108 4.51 0.30 7.51
CA CYS A 108 5.33 0.15 8.72
C CYS A 108 5.30 1.41 9.58
N VAL A 109 5.45 2.60 8.97
CA VAL A 109 5.39 3.89 9.67
C VAL A 109 4.02 4.11 10.30
N ALA A 110 2.94 3.86 9.55
CA ALA A 110 1.58 3.97 10.07
C ALA A 110 1.33 3.05 11.27
N TYR A 111 1.85 1.82 11.22
CA TYR A 111 1.72 0.85 12.30
C TYR A 111 2.44 1.30 13.59
N ILE A 112 3.67 1.82 13.47
CA ILE A 112 4.42 2.36 14.61
C ILE A 112 3.70 3.55 15.25
N ILE A 113 3.17 4.48 14.45
CA ILE A 113 2.39 5.61 14.96
C ILE A 113 1.15 5.13 15.72
N PHE A 114 0.43 4.16 15.16
CA PHE A 114 -0.73 3.57 15.81
C PHE A 114 -0.37 2.94 17.15
N ILE A 115 0.68 2.12 17.20
CA ILE A 115 1.15 1.53 18.46
C ILE A 115 1.54 2.60 19.47
N ALA A 116 2.30 3.62 19.05
CA ALA A 116 2.75 4.69 19.93
C ALA A 116 1.57 5.47 20.54
N ALA A 117 0.50 5.71 19.77
CA ALA A 117 -0.72 6.34 20.26
C ALA A 117 -1.42 5.46 21.31
N ASN A 118 -1.64 4.18 21.01
CA ASN A 118 -2.26 3.25 21.94
C ASN A 118 -1.42 3.09 23.23
N LEU A 119 -0.11 2.98 23.11
CA LEU A 119 0.80 2.87 24.26
C LEU A 119 0.79 4.14 25.12
N SER A 120 0.74 5.32 24.49
CA SER A 120 0.65 6.60 25.21
C SER A 120 -0.64 6.71 26.02
N ASP A 121 -1.76 6.22 25.50
CA ASP A 121 -3.04 6.24 26.21
C ASP A 121 -3.04 5.27 27.40
N VAL A 122 -2.42 4.09 27.25
CA VAL A 122 -2.24 3.13 28.36
C VAL A 122 -1.31 3.68 29.44
N ILE A 123 -0.17 4.27 29.08
CA ILE A 123 0.80 4.81 30.06
C ILE A 123 0.22 6.01 30.82
N LYS A 124 -0.56 6.88 30.16
CA LYS A 124 -1.25 7.99 30.84
C LYS A 124 -2.21 7.51 31.92
N HIS A 125 -2.88 6.38 31.68
CA HIS A 125 -3.77 5.76 32.66
C HIS A 125 -3.02 5.26 33.90
N GLU A 126 -1.80 4.76 33.73
CA GLU A 126 -1.04 4.11 34.81
C GLU A 126 -0.01 5.01 35.52
N THR A 127 0.48 6.11 34.92
CA THR A 127 1.67 6.82 35.49
C THR A 127 1.63 8.37 35.46
N GLY A 128 0.64 9.04 34.87
CA GLY A 128 0.48 10.50 35.04
C GLY A 128 1.64 11.39 34.60
N SER A 129 2.65 10.88 33.90
CA SER A 129 3.78 11.66 33.34
C SER A 129 3.92 11.37 31.85
N GLY A 130 3.62 12.38 31.03
CA GLY A 130 3.61 12.27 29.58
C GLY A 130 5.02 12.39 28.99
N PHE A 131 5.52 11.32 28.39
CA PHE A 131 6.64 11.43 27.46
C PHE A 131 6.54 10.40 26.33
N VAL A 132 5.91 10.78 25.22
CA VAL A 132 6.24 10.25 23.88
C VAL A 132 6.16 11.40 22.89
N SER A 133 7.31 12.02 22.62
CA SER A 133 7.47 13.10 21.64
C SER A 133 7.28 12.58 20.22
N GLN A 134 6.16 12.95 19.62
CA GLN A 134 5.64 12.56 18.30
C GLN A 134 6.47 13.07 17.10
N ARG A 135 7.67 13.63 17.31
CA ARG A 135 8.40 14.42 16.31
C ARG A 135 9.47 13.66 15.51
N ALA A 136 9.86 12.45 15.87
CA ALA A 136 11.03 11.78 15.27
C ALA A 136 10.75 11.01 13.97
N VAL A 137 9.53 10.50 13.74
CA VAL A 137 9.30 9.52 12.64
C VAL A 137 9.05 10.20 11.28
N ALA A 138 8.61 11.46 11.26
CA ALA A 138 8.37 12.20 10.02
C ALA A 138 9.65 12.61 9.25
N VAL A 139 10.84 12.41 9.84
CA VAL A 139 12.13 12.72 9.21
C VAL A 139 12.61 11.58 8.28
N CYS A 140 12.18 10.33 8.52
CA CYS A 140 12.60 9.20 7.68
C CYS A 140 12.11 9.28 6.23
N GLU A 141 11.08 10.08 5.92
CA GLU A 141 10.66 10.30 4.53
C GLU A 141 11.48 11.38 3.80
N LEU A 142 12.31 12.17 4.48
CA LEU A 142 13.15 13.17 3.81
C LEU A 142 14.58 12.67 3.51
N ASP A 143 15.05 11.59 4.15
CA ASP A 143 16.38 11.01 3.92
C ASP A 143 16.38 9.87 2.88
N GLY A 144 15.19 9.47 2.37
CA GLY A 144 15.10 8.43 1.35
C GLY A 144 15.50 8.86 -0.07
N ALA A 145 15.65 10.16 -0.38
CA ALA A 145 15.60 10.60 -1.80
C ALA A 145 16.58 11.70 -2.27
N LEU A 146 17.32 12.40 -1.40
CA LEU A 146 18.30 13.40 -1.85
C LEU A 146 19.56 13.39 -0.99
N GLY A 147 20.67 12.98 -1.59
CA GLY A 147 22.00 13.44 -1.16
C GLY A 147 22.14 14.96 -1.39
N GLY A 148 21.46 15.77 -0.58
CA GLY A 148 21.50 17.23 -0.69
C GLY A 148 20.66 17.91 0.39
N GLY A 149 21.32 18.71 1.23
CA GLY A 149 20.75 19.32 2.43
C GLY A 149 19.83 20.53 2.25
N LEU A 150 19.21 20.90 3.37
CA LEU A 150 18.54 22.17 3.73
C LEU A 150 17.33 22.65 2.89
N ASN A 151 16.11 22.53 3.44
CA ASN A 151 15.27 23.64 3.98
C ASN A 151 13.79 23.22 4.16
N PHE A 152 13.21 23.49 5.33
CA PHE A 152 12.11 22.71 5.95
C PHE A 152 10.70 23.34 5.88
N GLY A 153 10.45 24.35 5.02
CA GLY A 153 9.26 25.22 5.16
C GLY A 153 8.05 24.98 4.24
N ALA A 154 8.23 24.59 2.97
CA ALA A 154 7.21 24.87 1.94
C ALA A 154 6.68 23.69 1.10
N CYS A 155 7.13 22.46 1.36
CA CYS A 155 6.95 21.34 0.41
C CYS A 155 5.77 20.38 0.72
N ARG A 156 4.98 20.64 1.76
CA ARG A 156 3.97 19.68 2.26
C ARG A 156 2.67 19.63 1.44
N GLU A 157 2.30 20.73 0.78
CA GLU A 157 1.02 20.82 0.05
C GLU A 157 1.09 20.23 -1.37
N LYS A 158 2.26 20.23 -2.01
CA LYS A 158 2.39 19.95 -3.45
C LYS A 158 2.62 18.47 -3.79
N ARG A 159 3.08 17.64 -2.84
CA ARG A 159 3.42 16.22 -3.10
C ARG A 159 2.19 15.32 -3.26
N TRP A 160 1.09 15.62 -2.57
CA TRP A 160 -0.15 14.84 -2.66
C TRP A 160 -0.86 14.98 -4.01
N SER A 161 -0.69 16.11 -4.71
CA SER A 161 -1.35 16.35 -6.01
C SER A 161 -0.71 15.61 -7.19
N ILE A 162 0.54 15.14 -7.05
CA ILE A 162 1.23 14.38 -8.10
C ILE A 162 0.84 12.89 -8.04
N PHE A 163 0.61 12.36 -6.84
CA PHE A 163 0.27 10.94 -6.64
C PHE A 163 -1.22 10.63 -6.84
N LEU A 164 -2.09 11.66 -6.85
CA LEU A 164 -3.50 11.54 -7.24
C LEU A 164 -3.76 11.89 -8.72
N GLY A 165 -2.72 12.21 -9.48
CA GLY A 165 -2.79 12.63 -10.89
C GLY A 165 -2.21 11.65 -11.90
N PHE A 166 -1.90 10.41 -11.50
CA PHE A 166 -1.45 9.34 -12.38
C PHE A 166 -2.15 8.02 -12.06
#